data_AF-A0A1G6R6U8-F1
#
_entry.id   AF-A0A1G6R6U8-F1
#
_cell.length_a   1.000
_cell.length_b   1.000
_cell.length_c   1.000
_cell.angle_alpha   90.00
_cell.angle_beta   90.00
_cell.angle_gamma   90.00
#
_symmetry.space_group_name_H-M   'P 1'
#
loop_
_entity.id
_entity.type
_entity.pdbx_description
1 polymer ?
#
loop_
_entity_poly.entity_id
_entity_poly.type
_entity_poly.pdbx_seq_one_letter_code
_entity_poly.pdbx_strand_id
1 'polypeptide(L)'
;MARLAQTAGLTDVQREILSTVKDFVDKEIIPHAQALEHADEYPKDIVEGMKEMGLFGLTIPEEYGGLGESLLTYALVVEQIARGWMSVSGVINTHFIVAHMVKQHGTAAQKQHYLPKMATGEIRGSFSMSEPDLGSDVAAIKTRAKRDGDGYVIDGAKMWLTNGGSSNLIALLARTDEGAEKPHQNLTTFLVDKPEGFGEVAPGLTIPGKIDKMGYKGVDTTEAVFEGFRIGADKVLGEAPGKGFSYMMDGVEVGRVNVASRACGIAIRAFELAVEYAQQRKTFGKAIAEHQAIAFKLAEMATKVEAAHLMMVNAARLKDSGERNDVEAGMAKLIASEYCAEVTQDAFRIHGGYGYSKEYEIERLMREAPFLLIGEGTSEIQKTIISRGLLREYKSKN
;
A
#
# COMPACT_ATOMS: atom_id res chain seq x y z
N MET A 1 15.49 -23.27 -6.35
CA MET A 1 14.66 -22.07 -6.57
C MET A 1 13.21 -22.45 -6.34
N ALA A 2 12.50 -21.75 -5.44
CA ALA A 2 11.07 -21.94 -5.27
C ALA A 2 10.37 -21.65 -6.61
N ARG A 3 9.56 -22.59 -7.08
CA ARG A 3 8.87 -22.52 -8.39
C ARG A 3 7.59 -21.67 -8.36
N LEU A 4 7.26 -21.08 -7.22
CA LEU A 4 6.05 -20.27 -7.04
C LEU A 4 6.32 -18.81 -7.38
N ALA A 5 5.25 -18.09 -7.72
CA ALA A 5 5.23 -16.66 -7.97
C ALA A 5 6.23 -16.23 -9.06
N GLN A 6 6.30 -17.00 -10.16
CA GLN A 6 7.14 -16.67 -11.31
C GLN A 6 6.34 -15.88 -12.34
N THR A 7 6.87 -14.74 -12.76
CA THR A 7 6.27 -13.95 -13.84
C THR A 7 7.00 -14.20 -15.16
N ALA A 8 6.29 -14.76 -16.15
CA ALA A 8 6.80 -14.92 -17.51
C ALA A 8 6.81 -13.57 -18.27
N GLY A 9 7.68 -13.42 -19.26
CA GLY A 9 7.66 -12.26 -20.17
C GLY A 9 8.22 -10.95 -19.60
N LEU A 10 9.05 -11.02 -18.56
CA LEU A 10 9.79 -9.86 -18.04
C LEU A 10 10.96 -9.48 -18.95
N THR A 11 11.19 -8.17 -19.09
CA THR A 11 12.40 -7.61 -19.73
C THR A 11 13.65 -7.88 -18.91
N ASP A 12 14.83 -7.69 -19.51
CA ASP A 12 16.10 -7.87 -18.79
C ASP A 12 16.26 -6.85 -17.66
N VAL A 13 15.87 -5.59 -17.89
CA VAL A 13 15.86 -4.52 -16.88
C VAL A 13 14.96 -4.89 -15.70
N GLN A 14 13.75 -5.38 -15.97
CA GLN A 14 12.83 -5.84 -14.91
C GLN A 14 13.44 -6.97 -14.08
N ARG A 15 14.10 -7.94 -14.73
CA ARG A 15 14.77 -9.06 -14.03
C ARG A 15 15.92 -8.57 -13.16
N GLU A 16 16.71 -7.61 -13.64
CA GLU A 16 17.82 -7.03 -12.90
C GLU A 16 17.35 -6.26 -11.66
N ILE A 17 16.33 -5.41 -11.81
CA ILE A 17 15.69 -4.68 -10.70
C ILE A 17 15.20 -5.68 -9.65
N LEU A 18 14.44 -6.71 -10.07
CA LEU A 18 13.88 -7.69 -9.15
C LEU A 18 14.95 -8.54 -8.47
N SER A 19 16.02 -8.90 -9.17
CA SER A 19 17.16 -9.61 -8.57
C SER A 19 17.83 -8.74 -7.50
N THR A 20 18.04 -7.45 -7.80
CA THR A 20 18.66 -6.50 -6.86
C THR A 20 17.80 -6.29 -5.63
N VAL A 21 16.48 -6.09 -5.81
CA VAL A 21 15.53 -5.95 -4.69
C VAL A 21 15.46 -7.23 -3.86
N LYS A 22 15.46 -8.41 -4.50
CA LYS A 22 15.48 -9.68 -3.77
C LYS A 22 16.74 -9.81 -2.90
N ASP A 23 17.91 -9.49 -3.44
CA ASP A 23 19.16 -9.54 -2.68
C ASP A 23 19.16 -8.56 -1.51
N PHE A 24 18.63 -7.35 -1.73
CA PHE A 24 18.43 -6.36 -0.66
C PHE A 24 17.47 -6.87 0.42
N VAL A 25 16.35 -7.48 0.04
CA VAL A 25 15.39 -8.07 0.99
C VAL A 25 16.04 -9.17 1.84
N ASP A 26 16.79 -10.08 1.21
CA ASP A 26 17.40 -11.21 1.90
C ASP A 26 18.54 -10.78 2.85
N LYS A 27 19.26 -9.71 2.52
CA LYS A 27 20.43 -9.24 3.29
C LYS A 27 20.11 -8.15 4.31
N GLU A 28 19.24 -7.21 3.95
CA GLU A 28 19.03 -5.97 4.71
C GLU A 28 17.65 -5.90 5.39
N ILE A 29 16.64 -6.63 4.90
CA ILE A 29 15.29 -6.60 5.48
C ILE A 29 15.06 -7.80 6.41
N ILE A 30 15.11 -9.02 5.89
CA ILE A 30 14.75 -10.24 6.63
C ILE A 30 15.52 -10.36 7.96
N PRO A 31 16.86 -10.17 8.00
CA PRO A 31 17.63 -10.33 9.25
C PRO A 31 17.28 -9.32 10.34
N HIS A 32 16.76 -8.15 9.97
CA HIS A 32 16.53 -7.02 10.89
C HIS A 32 15.06 -6.83 11.27
N ALA A 33 14.15 -7.33 10.44
CA ALA A 33 12.75 -6.97 10.52
C ALA A 33 12.05 -7.43 11.82
N GLN A 34 12.40 -8.58 12.40
CA GLN A 34 11.77 -9.03 13.66
C GLN A 34 12.09 -8.09 14.83
N ALA A 35 13.34 -7.67 14.97
CA ALA A 35 13.79 -6.79 16.05
C ALA A 35 13.18 -5.39 15.91
N LEU A 36 13.23 -4.82 14.71
CA LEU A 36 12.65 -3.50 14.41
C LEU A 36 11.12 -3.49 14.60
N GLU A 37 10.43 -4.54 14.12
CA GLU A 37 8.98 -4.65 14.25
C GLU A 37 8.55 -4.78 15.71
N HIS A 38 9.27 -5.56 16.53
CA HIS A 38 8.99 -5.66 17.97
C HIS A 38 9.18 -4.34 18.70
N ALA A 39 10.21 -3.59 18.35
CA ALA A 39 10.50 -2.27 18.92
C ALA A 39 9.57 -1.14 18.39
N ASP A 40 8.75 -1.40 17.36
CA ASP A 40 8.01 -0.37 16.60
C ASP A 40 8.92 0.73 16.01
N GLU A 41 10.16 0.35 15.70
CA GLU A 41 11.20 1.28 15.25
C GLU A 41 11.08 1.55 13.74
N TYR A 42 11.23 2.82 13.37
CA TYR A 42 11.24 3.20 11.96
C TYR A 42 12.50 2.66 11.29
N PRO A 43 12.38 1.90 10.18
CA PRO A 43 13.52 1.21 9.57
C PRO A 43 14.39 2.15 8.73
N LYS A 44 15.07 3.10 9.37
CA LYS A 44 15.79 4.19 8.72
C LYS A 44 16.80 3.69 7.68
N ASP A 45 17.68 2.76 8.07
CA ASP A 45 18.76 2.29 7.18
C ASP A 45 18.21 1.54 5.96
N ILE A 46 17.15 0.74 6.14
CA ILE A 46 16.44 0.09 5.03
C ILE A 46 15.86 1.15 4.09
N VAL A 47 15.24 2.21 4.64
CA VAL A 47 14.63 3.27 3.83
C VAL A 47 15.68 4.07 3.06
N GLU A 48 16.84 4.35 3.65
CA GLU A 48 17.94 5.00 2.93
C GLU A 48 18.48 4.10 1.81
N GLY A 49 18.65 2.80 2.04
CA GLY A 49 19.00 1.85 0.97
C GLY A 49 17.98 1.83 -0.17
N MET A 50 16.68 1.91 0.15
CA MET A 50 15.63 2.02 -0.87
C MET A 50 15.68 3.33 -1.67
N LYS A 51 16.11 4.44 -1.06
CA LYS A 51 16.34 5.71 -1.77
C LYS A 51 17.53 5.60 -2.72
N GLU A 52 18.65 5.04 -2.26
CA GLU A 52 19.85 4.83 -3.08
C GLU A 52 19.56 3.93 -4.30
N MET A 53 18.68 2.93 -4.14
CA MET A 53 18.20 2.08 -5.22
C MET A 53 17.19 2.75 -6.17
N GLY A 54 16.75 3.98 -5.88
CA GLY A 54 15.78 4.71 -6.70
C GLY A 54 14.32 4.23 -6.57
N LEU A 55 13.98 3.44 -5.54
CA LEU A 55 12.66 2.83 -5.44
C LEU A 55 11.52 3.83 -5.20
N PHE A 56 11.82 5.01 -4.65
CA PHE A 56 10.85 6.11 -4.53
C PHE A 56 10.51 6.73 -5.90
N GLY A 57 11.42 6.65 -6.87
CA GLY A 57 11.23 7.14 -8.23
C GLY A 57 10.83 6.06 -9.23
N LEU A 58 10.53 4.84 -8.80
CA LEU A 58 10.41 3.68 -9.68
C LEU A 58 9.45 3.93 -10.86
N THR A 59 8.25 4.45 -10.60
CA THR A 59 7.23 4.71 -11.66
C THR A 59 7.14 6.18 -12.09
N ILE A 60 8.06 7.02 -11.61
CA ILE A 60 8.14 8.43 -11.99
C ILE A 60 8.90 8.49 -13.32
N PRO A 61 8.43 9.26 -14.33
CA PRO A 61 9.10 9.33 -15.63
C PRO A 61 10.54 9.83 -15.54
N GLU A 62 11.39 9.36 -16.46
CA GLU A 62 12.81 9.73 -16.53
C GLU A 62 13.03 11.25 -16.70
N GLU A 63 12.12 11.97 -17.37
CA GLU A 63 12.18 13.43 -17.51
C GLU A 63 12.12 14.17 -16.16
N TYR A 64 11.58 13.52 -15.13
CA TYR A 64 11.58 13.99 -13.74
C TYR A 64 12.61 13.24 -12.87
N GLY A 65 13.57 12.53 -13.46
CA GLY A 65 14.63 11.83 -12.73
C GLY A 65 14.22 10.53 -12.04
N GLY A 66 13.06 9.97 -12.38
CA GLY A 66 12.67 8.62 -11.95
C GLY A 66 13.17 7.52 -12.90
N LEU A 67 12.79 6.27 -12.63
CA LEU A 67 13.18 5.11 -13.45
C LEU A 67 12.20 4.80 -14.59
N GLY A 68 11.02 5.42 -14.60
CA GLY A 68 10.03 5.24 -15.67
C GLY A 68 9.44 3.83 -15.78
N GLU A 69 9.59 2.99 -14.75
CA GLU A 69 9.15 1.60 -14.77
C GLU A 69 7.63 1.45 -14.67
N SER A 70 7.16 0.28 -15.11
CA SER A 70 5.73 -0.02 -15.21
C SER A 70 5.11 -0.37 -13.85
N LEU A 71 3.77 -0.38 -13.77
CA LEU A 71 3.07 -0.82 -12.57
C LEU A 71 3.37 -2.29 -12.26
N LEU A 72 3.50 -3.15 -13.26
CA LEU A 72 3.94 -4.52 -13.07
C LEU A 72 5.30 -4.61 -12.35
N THR A 73 6.30 -3.84 -12.80
CA THR A 73 7.61 -3.81 -12.13
C THR A 73 7.46 -3.38 -10.67
N TYR A 74 6.70 -2.30 -10.42
CA TYR A 74 6.42 -1.82 -9.07
C TYR A 74 5.73 -2.87 -8.19
N ALA A 75 4.72 -3.55 -8.73
CA ALA A 75 3.97 -4.59 -8.03
C ALA A 75 4.86 -5.77 -7.62
N LEU A 76 5.78 -6.19 -8.50
CA LEU A 76 6.73 -7.27 -8.21
C LEU A 76 7.80 -6.83 -7.20
N VAL A 77 8.28 -5.58 -7.26
CA VAL A 77 9.18 -5.01 -6.24
C VAL A 77 8.52 -4.99 -4.87
N VAL A 78 7.26 -4.57 -4.79
CA VAL A 78 6.48 -4.55 -3.55
C VAL A 78 6.26 -5.95 -2.99
N GLU A 79 5.98 -6.94 -3.85
CA GLU A 79 5.85 -8.34 -3.45
C GLU A 79 7.15 -8.85 -2.80
N GLN A 80 8.31 -8.56 -3.41
CA GLN A 80 9.61 -8.93 -2.83
C GLN A 80 9.87 -8.23 -1.50
N ILE A 81 9.60 -6.92 -1.39
CA ILE A 81 9.76 -6.18 -0.14
C ILE A 81 8.86 -6.74 0.96
N ALA A 82 7.59 -7.01 0.65
CA ALA A 82 6.63 -7.53 1.60
C ALA A 82 6.91 -8.98 2.03
N ARG A 83 7.60 -9.78 1.18
CA ARG A 83 8.17 -11.07 1.59
C ARG A 83 9.21 -10.92 2.71
N GLY A 84 9.95 -9.82 2.75
CA GLY A 84 10.84 -9.52 3.87
C GLY A 84 10.09 -8.96 5.08
N TRP A 85 9.36 -7.87 4.85
CA TRP A 85 8.56 -7.19 5.87
C TRP A 85 7.53 -6.26 5.23
N MET A 86 6.24 -6.48 5.50
CA MET A 86 5.15 -5.70 4.91
C MET A 86 5.30 -4.19 5.18
N SER A 87 5.72 -3.79 6.38
CA SER A 87 5.83 -2.36 6.75
C SER A 87 6.77 -1.55 5.88
N VAL A 88 7.85 -2.16 5.37
CA VAL A 88 8.81 -1.48 4.49
C VAL A 88 8.14 -1.06 3.18
N SER A 89 7.25 -1.91 2.64
CA SER A 89 6.43 -1.54 1.47
C SER A 89 5.41 -0.43 1.78
N GLY A 90 5.10 -0.22 3.07
CA GLY A 90 4.27 0.89 3.56
C GLY A 90 4.88 2.26 3.30
N VAL A 91 6.20 2.34 3.42
CA VAL A 91 6.95 3.59 3.25
C VAL A 91 6.82 4.12 1.82
N ILE A 92 6.91 3.24 0.81
CA ILE A 92 6.85 3.66 -0.60
C ILE A 92 5.44 3.73 -1.17
N ASN A 93 4.44 3.09 -0.56
CA ASN A 93 3.12 2.99 -1.19
C ASN A 93 2.33 4.30 -1.22
N THR A 94 2.18 4.97 -0.08
CA THR A 94 1.46 6.25 -0.10
C THR A 94 2.21 7.27 -0.93
N HIS A 95 3.55 7.20 -0.93
CA HIS A 95 4.41 7.99 -1.80
C HIS A 95 4.11 7.73 -3.28
N PHE A 96 4.08 6.46 -3.68
CA PHE A 96 3.74 6.03 -5.03
C PHE A 96 2.35 6.51 -5.46
N ILE A 97 1.34 6.37 -4.59
CA ILE A 97 -0.03 6.85 -4.87
C ILE A 97 -0.05 8.36 -5.10
N VAL A 98 0.63 9.14 -4.24
CA VAL A 98 0.70 10.60 -4.38
C VAL A 98 1.47 11.00 -5.65
N ALA A 99 2.61 10.35 -5.92
CA ALA A 99 3.39 10.58 -7.13
C ALA A 99 2.57 10.29 -8.40
N HIS A 100 1.80 9.20 -8.38
CA HIS A 100 0.87 8.85 -9.45
C HIS A 100 -0.18 9.96 -9.65
N MET A 101 -0.82 10.43 -8.57
CA MET A 101 -1.81 11.49 -8.65
C MET A 101 -1.25 12.81 -9.18
N VAL A 102 -0.05 13.21 -8.74
CA VAL A 102 0.64 14.40 -9.27
C VAL A 102 0.97 14.21 -10.75
N LYS A 103 1.48 13.04 -11.15
CA LYS A 103 1.79 12.72 -12.55
C LYS A 103 0.57 12.83 -13.44
N GLN A 104 -0.57 12.28 -13.02
CA GLN A 104 -1.78 12.25 -13.84
C GLN A 104 -2.51 13.61 -13.84
N HIS A 105 -2.70 14.20 -12.67
CA HIS A 105 -3.67 15.28 -12.48
C HIS A 105 -3.05 16.62 -12.12
N GLY A 106 -1.77 16.66 -11.74
CA GLY A 106 -1.09 17.90 -11.38
C GLY A 106 -0.97 18.88 -12.55
N THR A 107 -0.92 20.17 -12.25
CA THR A 107 -0.56 21.18 -13.25
C THR A 107 0.91 21.02 -13.68
N ALA A 108 1.32 21.65 -14.78
CA ALA A 108 2.72 21.61 -15.21
C ALA A 108 3.69 22.11 -14.12
N ALA A 109 3.30 23.16 -13.39
CA ALA A 109 4.08 23.69 -12.27
C ALA A 109 4.17 22.70 -11.11
N GLN A 110 3.07 22.01 -10.77
CA GLN A 110 3.05 20.99 -9.73
C GLN A 110 3.94 19.79 -10.10
N LYS A 111 3.84 19.29 -11.33
CA LYS A 111 4.68 18.19 -11.81
C LYS A 111 6.17 18.54 -11.74
N GLN A 112 6.55 19.71 -12.26
CA GLN A 112 7.94 20.17 -12.26
C GLN A 112 8.48 20.40 -10.84
N HIS A 113 7.63 20.79 -9.89
CA HIS A 113 8.04 21.02 -8.51
C HIS A 113 8.20 19.71 -7.72
N TYR A 114 7.18 18.85 -7.76
CA TYR A 114 7.11 17.68 -6.88
C TYR A 114 7.83 16.46 -7.44
N LEU A 115 7.60 16.09 -8.71
CA LEU A 115 8.06 14.79 -9.23
C LEU A 115 9.59 14.58 -9.16
N PRO A 116 10.44 15.58 -9.46
CA PRO A 116 11.89 15.44 -9.30
C PRO A 116 12.34 15.14 -7.89
N LYS A 117 11.73 15.80 -6.91
CA LYS A 117 12.03 15.61 -5.48
C LYS A 117 11.42 14.33 -4.93
N MET A 118 10.29 13.90 -5.50
CA MET A 118 9.68 12.63 -5.16
C MET A 118 10.49 11.45 -5.72
N ALA A 119 11.15 11.61 -6.87
CA ALA A 119 12.00 10.57 -7.45
C ALA A 119 13.20 10.23 -6.56
N THR A 120 13.79 11.22 -5.89
CA THR A 120 14.91 11.04 -4.96
C THR A 120 14.48 10.66 -3.54
N GLY A 121 13.18 10.76 -3.23
CA GLY A 121 12.66 10.62 -1.88
C GLY A 121 12.96 11.82 -0.96
N GLU A 122 13.37 12.97 -1.50
CA GLU A 122 13.41 14.26 -0.77
C GLU A 122 11.99 14.65 -0.34
N ILE A 123 11.03 14.56 -1.26
CA ILE A 123 9.61 14.67 -0.95
C ILE A 123 9.00 13.28 -0.88
N ARG A 124 8.33 12.98 0.22
CA ARG A 124 7.62 11.72 0.44
C ARG A 124 6.15 11.99 0.68
N GLY A 125 5.29 11.27 -0.04
CA GLY A 125 3.85 11.45 0.01
C GLY A 125 3.14 10.59 1.07
N SER A 126 2.20 11.18 1.79
CA SER A 126 1.14 10.48 2.52
C SER A 126 -0.21 10.76 1.86
N PHE A 127 -1.13 9.81 1.96
CA PHE A 127 -2.41 9.84 1.26
C PHE A 127 -3.56 9.83 2.27
N SER A 128 -4.39 10.87 2.28
CA SER A 128 -5.33 11.15 3.38
C SER A 128 -6.76 11.36 2.91
N MET A 129 -7.60 10.35 3.17
CA MET A 129 -9.05 10.41 2.92
C MET A 129 -9.85 10.18 4.20
N SER A 130 -9.52 9.12 4.93
CA SER A 130 -10.27 8.61 6.08
C SER A 130 -10.31 9.60 7.24
N GLU A 131 -11.41 9.60 7.96
CA GLU A 131 -11.63 10.36 9.19
C GLU A 131 -12.03 9.38 10.31
N PRO A 132 -12.04 9.81 11.58
CA PRO A 132 -12.37 8.90 12.69
C PRO A 132 -13.69 8.13 12.50
N ASP A 133 -14.70 8.78 11.94
CA ASP A 133 -16.04 8.20 11.75
C ASP A 133 -16.24 7.48 10.41
N LEU A 134 -15.30 7.59 9.46
CA LEU A 134 -15.52 7.13 8.08
C LEU A 134 -14.22 6.71 7.36
N GLY A 135 -14.25 5.50 6.81
CA GLY A 135 -13.22 4.98 5.92
C GLY A 135 -13.78 4.61 4.55
N SER A 136 -14.86 3.82 4.53
CA SER A 136 -15.47 3.33 3.29
C SER A 136 -16.33 4.38 2.57
N ASP A 137 -17.07 5.21 3.31
CA ASP A 137 -17.94 6.26 2.75
C ASP A 137 -17.19 7.58 2.57
N VAL A 138 -16.17 7.57 1.69
CA VAL A 138 -15.28 8.71 1.44
C VAL A 138 -16.04 9.95 0.97
N ALA A 139 -17.19 9.80 0.30
CA ALA A 139 -17.98 10.95 -0.16
C ALA A 139 -18.61 11.74 1.00
N ALA A 140 -18.72 11.13 2.19
CA ALA A 140 -19.31 11.71 3.39
C ALA A 140 -18.30 12.39 4.33
N ILE A 141 -17.03 12.57 3.91
CA ILE A 141 -16.02 13.27 4.70
C ILE A 141 -16.51 14.64 5.19
N LYS A 142 -16.11 15.02 6.40
CA LYS A 142 -16.51 16.24 7.11
C LYS A 142 -15.40 17.29 7.17
N THR A 143 -14.13 16.92 7.04
CA THR A 143 -13.00 17.86 6.95
C THR A 143 -13.30 18.87 5.86
N ARG A 144 -13.26 20.15 6.20
CA ARG A 144 -13.77 21.25 5.39
C ARG A 144 -12.65 22.22 5.07
N ALA A 145 -12.59 22.65 3.82
CA ALA A 145 -11.70 23.70 3.34
C ALA A 145 -12.57 24.87 2.85
N LYS A 146 -12.71 25.92 3.66
CA LYS A 146 -13.52 27.10 3.33
C LYS A 146 -12.64 28.13 2.64
N ARG A 147 -13.10 28.70 1.52
CA ARG A 147 -12.41 29.81 0.85
C ARG A 147 -12.23 30.99 1.81
N ASP A 148 -11.02 31.53 1.85
CA ASP A 148 -10.65 32.75 2.59
C ASP A 148 -9.58 33.51 1.80
N GLY A 149 -9.94 34.66 1.24
CA GLY A 149 -9.07 35.43 0.35
C GLY A 149 -8.67 34.67 -0.91
N ASP A 150 -7.36 34.55 -1.14
CA ASP A 150 -6.73 33.83 -2.25
C ASP A 150 -6.46 32.35 -1.96
N GLY A 151 -6.92 31.85 -0.81
CA GLY A 151 -6.71 30.48 -0.37
C GLY A 151 -7.90 29.88 0.37
N TYR A 152 -7.59 28.97 1.28
CA TYR A 152 -8.54 28.21 2.06
C TYR A 152 -8.10 28.13 3.52
N VAL A 153 -9.08 27.99 4.42
CA VAL A 153 -8.90 27.60 5.81
C VAL A 153 -9.47 26.20 5.97
N ILE A 154 -8.66 25.28 6.49
CA ILE A 154 -9.01 23.87 6.69
C ILE A 154 -9.25 23.58 8.17
N ASP A 155 -10.40 22.96 8.45
CA ASP A 155 -10.78 22.45 9.76
C ASP A 155 -11.25 21.00 9.66
N GLY A 156 -10.74 20.13 10.54
CA GLY A 156 -11.14 18.74 10.63
C GLY A 156 -10.05 17.81 11.12
N ALA A 157 -10.36 16.51 11.14
CA ALA A 157 -9.42 15.47 11.55
C ALA A 157 -9.41 14.33 10.54
N LYS A 158 -8.21 13.87 10.22
CA LYS A 158 -7.95 12.69 9.40
C LYS A 158 -7.37 11.60 10.26
N MET A 159 -7.65 10.35 9.88
CA MET A 159 -7.31 9.16 10.65
C MET A 159 -6.62 8.14 9.75
N TRP A 160 -5.78 7.29 10.36
CA TRP A 160 -5.07 6.19 9.69
C TRP A 160 -4.09 6.64 8.61
N LEU A 161 -3.48 7.81 8.80
CA LEU A 161 -2.54 8.39 7.84
C LEU A 161 -1.18 7.68 7.92
N THR A 162 -0.95 6.73 7.01
CA THR A 162 0.36 6.08 6.87
C THR A 162 1.40 7.10 6.40
N ASN A 163 2.58 7.07 7.02
CA ASN A 163 3.65 8.05 6.86
C ASN A 163 3.26 9.47 7.34
N GLY A 164 2.24 9.64 8.18
CA GLY A 164 1.76 10.96 8.58
C GLY A 164 2.82 11.82 9.29
N GLY A 165 3.69 11.22 10.11
CA GLY A 165 4.85 11.86 10.70
C GLY A 165 6.07 11.88 9.79
N SER A 166 6.37 10.78 9.08
CA SER A 166 7.59 10.65 8.28
C SER A 166 7.53 11.26 6.87
N SER A 167 6.34 11.57 6.35
CA SER A 167 6.16 12.28 5.07
C SER A 167 6.29 13.79 5.26
N ASN A 168 6.56 14.50 4.17
CA ASN A 168 6.57 15.96 4.12
C ASN A 168 5.58 16.54 3.09
N LEU A 169 4.77 15.68 2.47
CA LEU A 169 3.66 16.04 1.60
C LEU A 169 2.43 15.18 1.95
N ILE A 170 1.30 15.81 2.24
CA ILE A 170 0.01 15.12 2.41
C ILE A 170 -0.89 15.44 1.21
N ALA A 171 -1.34 14.40 0.48
CA ALA A 171 -2.49 14.53 -0.40
C ALA A 171 -3.77 14.44 0.45
N LEU A 172 -4.38 15.58 0.75
CA LEU A 172 -5.50 15.74 1.66
C LEU A 172 -6.81 15.90 0.89
N LEU A 173 -7.77 14.99 1.08
CA LEU A 173 -9.13 15.19 0.59
C LEU A 173 -9.96 15.99 1.60
N ALA A 174 -10.48 17.14 1.19
CA ALA A 174 -11.35 17.99 2.00
C ALA A 174 -12.57 18.47 1.20
N ARG A 175 -13.65 18.79 1.91
CA ARG A 175 -14.89 19.35 1.35
C ARG A 175 -14.73 20.85 1.12
N THR A 176 -14.89 21.30 -0.12
CA THR A 176 -14.85 22.73 -0.48
C THR A 176 -16.20 23.32 -0.86
N ASP A 177 -17.24 22.49 -1.01
CA ASP A 177 -18.62 22.91 -1.36
C ASP A 177 -18.69 23.79 -2.62
N GLU A 178 -18.31 23.22 -3.76
CA GLU A 178 -18.35 23.85 -5.10
C GLU A 178 -19.76 24.02 -5.69
N GLY A 179 -20.82 23.83 -4.90
CA GLY A 179 -22.22 24.00 -5.32
C GLY A 179 -22.75 22.90 -6.24
N ALA A 180 -22.05 21.76 -6.35
CA ALA A 180 -22.50 20.64 -7.17
C ALA A 180 -23.57 19.79 -6.45
N GLU A 181 -24.53 19.24 -7.20
CA GLU A 181 -25.57 18.38 -6.61
C GLU A 181 -25.01 17.07 -6.02
N LYS A 182 -23.98 16.51 -6.66
CA LYS A 182 -23.38 15.24 -6.24
C LYS A 182 -22.34 15.50 -5.15
N PRO A 183 -22.45 14.88 -3.94
CA PRO A 183 -21.54 15.16 -2.83
C PRO A 183 -20.05 15.02 -3.17
N HIS A 184 -19.68 14.01 -3.96
CA HIS A 184 -18.29 13.76 -4.34
C HIS A 184 -17.68 14.83 -5.27
N GLN A 185 -18.50 15.63 -5.96
CA GLN A 185 -18.06 16.74 -6.81
C GLN A 185 -17.78 18.02 -6.02
N ASN A 186 -18.04 18.00 -4.70
CA ASN A 186 -17.75 19.09 -3.78
C ASN A 186 -16.49 18.84 -2.95
N LEU A 187 -15.68 17.84 -3.35
CA LEU A 187 -14.46 17.44 -2.66
C LEU A 187 -13.25 17.82 -3.51
N THR A 188 -12.23 18.33 -2.83
CA THR A 188 -10.99 18.83 -3.42
C THR A 188 -9.81 18.17 -2.74
N THR A 189 -8.80 17.79 -3.54
CA THR A 189 -7.54 17.28 -3.04
C THR A 189 -6.55 18.43 -2.95
N PHE A 190 -5.94 18.60 -1.78
CA PHE A 190 -4.88 19.56 -1.54
C PHE A 190 -3.53 18.85 -1.38
N LEU A 191 -2.46 19.46 -1.87
CA LEU A 191 -1.08 19.07 -1.67
C LEU A 191 -0.52 19.89 -0.50
N VAL A 192 -0.56 19.33 0.70
CA VAL A 192 -0.15 20.00 1.94
C VAL A 192 1.32 19.71 2.24
N ASP A 193 2.19 20.68 1.99
CA ASP A 193 3.58 20.61 2.44
C ASP A 193 3.67 20.78 3.96
N LYS A 194 4.50 19.96 4.60
CA LYS A 194 4.77 20.08 6.03
C LYS A 194 6.18 19.58 6.38
N PRO A 195 6.75 20.01 7.50
CA PRO A 195 7.89 19.33 8.10
C PRO A 195 7.57 17.89 8.49
N GLU A 196 8.58 17.03 8.47
CA GLU A 196 8.53 15.72 9.12
C GLU A 196 8.46 15.92 10.65
N GLY A 197 7.82 14.99 11.36
CA GLY A 197 7.76 14.98 12.82
C GLY A 197 6.35 14.83 13.38
N PHE A 198 6.27 14.95 14.71
CA PHE A 198 5.04 14.87 15.50
C PHE A 198 4.83 16.18 16.28
N GLY A 199 3.63 16.39 16.79
CA GLY A 199 3.18 17.65 17.40
C GLY A 199 2.60 18.62 16.37
N GLU A 200 2.56 19.90 16.71
CA GLU A 200 2.19 20.95 15.76
C GLU A 200 3.37 21.19 14.80
N VAL A 201 3.26 20.64 13.58
CA VAL A 201 4.33 20.67 12.57
C VAL A 201 4.25 21.89 11.67
N ALA A 202 3.07 22.52 11.58
CA ALA A 202 2.83 23.81 10.97
C ALA A 202 1.67 24.51 11.69
N PRO A 203 1.56 25.84 11.66
CA PRO A 203 0.47 26.55 12.34
C PRO A 203 -0.92 26.02 11.93
N GLY A 204 -1.65 25.45 12.89
CA GLY A 204 -2.96 24.83 12.67
C GLY A 204 -2.93 23.42 12.09
N LEU A 205 -1.76 22.77 11.96
CA LEU A 205 -1.59 21.37 11.57
C LEU A 205 -0.82 20.59 12.63
N THR A 206 -1.51 19.65 13.28
CA THR A 206 -0.94 18.77 14.30
C THR A 206 -0.93 17.31 13.83
N ILE A 207 0.21 16.63 14.01
CA ILE A 207 0.39 15.18 13.86
C ILE A 207 0.65 14.61 15.25
N PRO A 208 -0.37 14.13 15.99
CA PRO A 208 -0.25 13.86 17.43
C PRO A 208 0.83 12.83 17.82
N GLY A 209 1.07 11.83 16.98
CA GLY A 209 2.00 10.74 17.25
C GLY A 209 1.62 9.48 16.49
N LYS A 210 2.38 8.41 16.69
CA LYS A 210 2.05 7.09 16.16
C LYS A 210 0.86 6.50 16.91
N ILE A 211 -0.05 5.90 16.16
CA ILE A 211 -1.09 5.01 16.70
C ILE A 211 -0.46 3.63 16.93
N ASP A 212 -0.69 3.06 18.11
CA ASP A 212 -0.29 1.69 18.42
C ASP A 212 -1.13 0.68 17.63
N LYS A 213 -0.47 -0.20 16.88
CA LYS A 213 -1.11 -1.16 15.96
C LYS A 213 -0.73 -2.61 16.30
N MET A 214 -1.64 -3.53 15.98
CA MET A 214 -1.42 -4.97 16.12
C MET A 214 -0.25 -5.47 15.26
N GLY A 215 -0.13 -4.97 14.04
CA GLY A 215 0.94 -5.24 13.08
C GLY A 215 1.18 -4.00 12.24
N TYR A 216 1.89 -4.13 11.11
CA TYR A 216 2.28 -2.98 10.29
C TYR A 216 3.07 -1.94 11.11
N LYS A 217 3.87 -2.44 12.05
CA LYS A 217 4.69 -1.66 12.99
C LYS A 217 5.95 -1.12 12.29
N GLY A 218 6.67 -0.22 12.93
CA GLY A 218 7.82 0.49 12.40
C GLY A 218 7.42 1.70 11.56
N VAL A 219 6.60 1.48 10.52
CA VAL A 219 5.99 2.59 9.76
C VAL A 219 4.96 3.32 10.63
N ASP A 220 5.06 4.65 10.64
CA ASP A 220 4.12 5.48 11.38
C ASP A 220 2.75 5.50 10.71
N THR A 221 1.72 5.43 11.54
CA THR A 221 0.33 5.66 11.15
C THR A 221 -0.23 6.61 12.17
N THR A 222 -0.75 7.74 11.72
CA THR A 222 -1.09 8.85 12.61
C THR A 222 -2.49 9.37 12.33
N GLU A 223 -2.93 10.27 13.20
CA GLU A 223 -3.92 11.27 12.85
C GLU A 223 -3.26 12.46 12.13
N ALA A 224 -4.08 13.28 11.47
CA ALA A 224 -3.70 14.64 11.09
C ALA A 224 -4.86 15.58 11.44
N VAL A 225 -4.61 16.52 12.35
CA VAL A 225 -5.60 17.45 12.89
C VAL A 225 -5.35 18.83 12.31
N PHE A 226 -6.39 19.41 11.72
CA PHE A 226 -6.37 20.73 11.11
C PHE A 226 -7.30 21.64 11.90
N GLU A 227 -6.74 22.73 12.44
CA GLU A 227 -7.45 23.74 13.24
C GLU A 227 -7.12 25.12 12.68
N GLY A 228 -7.99 25.66 11.83
CA GLY A 228 -7.76 26.92 11.16
C GLY A 228 -6.54 26.92 10.22
N PHE A 229 -6.16 25.75 9.68
CA PHE A 229 -4.96 25.61 8.84
C PHE A 229 -5.12 26.38 7.53
N ARG A 230 -4.24 27.35 7.27
CA ARG A 230 -4.29 28.18 6.06
C ARG A 230 -3.48 27.55 4.93
N ILE A 231 -4.06 27.51 3.74
CA ILE A 231 -3.42 26.95 2.55
C ILE A 231 -3.77 27.77 1.29
N GLY A 232 -2.79 27.96 0.40
CA GLY A 232 -2.99 28.68 -0.86
C GLY A 232 -3.80 27.89 -1.90
N ALA A 233 -4.45 28.59 -2.83
CA ALA A 233 -5.19 27.94 -3.91
C ALA A 233 -4.28 27.16 -4.90
N ASP A 234 -3.00 27.51 -4.99
CA ASP A 234 -1.98 26.79 -5.78
C ASP A 234 -1.72 25.36 -5.29
N LYS A 235 -2.15 25.05 -4.07
CA LYS A 235 -2.06 23.71 -3.47
C LYS A 235 -3.24 22.81 -3.82
N VAL A 236 -4.26 23.28 -4.51
CA VAL A 236 -5.28 22.41 -5.10
C VAL A 236 -4.62 21.53 -6.16
N LEU A 237 -4.72 20.21 -6.03
CA LEU A 237 -4.19 19.29 -7.04
C LEU A 237 -4.95 19.48 -8.36
N GLY A 238 -4.22 19.81 -9.42
CA GLY A 238 -4.76 20.09 -10.75
C GLY A 238 -5.28 21.51 -10.91
N GLU A 239 -6.02 21.74 -12.00
CA GLU A 239 -6.39 23.10 -12.44
C GLU A 239 -7.53 23.74 -11.63
N ALA A 240 -8.35 22.95 -10.95
CA ALA A 240 -9.56 23.45 -10.29
C ALA A 240 -10.04 22.56 -9.13
N PRO A 241 -10.74 23.13 -8.13
CA PRO A 241 -11.37 22.36 -7.06
C PRO A 241 -12.57 21.52 -7.57
N GLY A 242 -13.09 20.64 -6.72
CA GLY A 242 -14.25 19.78 -7.01
C GLY A 242 -13.93 18.51 -7.82
N LYS A 243 -12.66 18.29 -8.17
CA LYS A 243 -12.16 17.07 -8.83
C LYS A 243 -11.43 16.11 -7.89
N GLY A 244 -11.31 16.47 -6.60
CA GLY A 244 -10.50 15.75 -5.63
C GLY A 244 -10.90 14.29 -5.46
N PHE A 245 -12.20 14.01 -5.38
CA PHE A 245 -12.68 12.62 -5.23
C PHE A 245 -12.25 11.73 -6.39
N SER A 246 -12.40 12.18 -7.64
CA SER A 246 -11.96 11.40 -8.80
C SER A 246 -10.45 11.15 -8.81
N TYR A 247 -9.65 12.16 -8.44
CA TYR A 247 -8.20 12.02 -8.38
C TYR A 247 -7.76 11.05 -7.29
N MET A 248 -8.40 11.09 -6.12
CA MET A 248 -8.17 10.13 -5.05
C MET A 248 -8.56 8.70 -5.47
N MET A 249 -9.70 8.52 -6.16
CA MET A 249 -10.12 7.20 -6.61
C MET A 249 -9.16 6.59 -7.65
N ASP A 250 -8.62 7.40 -8.56
CA ASP A 250 -7.57 6.97 -9.49
C ASP A 250 -6.30 6.51 -8.75
N GLY A 251 -5.88 7.25 -7.72
CA GLY A 251 -4.80 6.82 -6.83
C GLY A 251 -5.09 5.50 -6.09
N VAL A 252 -6.33 5.29 -5.63
CA VAL A 252 -6.75 4.04 -4.97
C VAL A 252 -6.68 2.84 -5.91
N GLU A 253 -6.96 3.01 -7.21
CA GLU A 253 -6.91 1.90 -8.17
C GLU A 253 -5.50 1.30 -8.27
N VAL A 254 -4.46 2.13 -8.34
CA VAL A 254 -3.07 1.65 -8.32
C VAL A 254 -2.65 1.13 -6.94
N GLY A 255 -3.21 1.70 -5.86
CA GLY A 255 -3.03 1.20 -4.49
C GLY A 255 -3.57 -0.23 -4.29
N ARG A 256 -4.67 -0.60 -4.93
CA ARG A 256 -5.21 -1.98 -4.85
C ARG A 256 -4.23 -3.03 -5.39
N VAL A 257 -3.52 -2.73 -6.47
CA VAL A 257 -2.47 -3.60 -7.01
C VAL A 257 -1.34 -3.73 -5.99
N ASN A 258 -0.92 -2.63 -5.35
CA ASN A 258 0.07 -2.66 -4.28
C ASN A 258 -0.34 -3.57 -3.11
N VAL A 259 -1.59 -3.44 -2.64
CA VAL A 259 -2.09 -4.27 -1.53
C VAL A 259 -2.14 -5.75 -1.91
N ALA A 260 -2.51 -6.07 -3.16
CA ALA A 260 -2.42 -7.43 -3.67
C ALA A 260 -0.97 -7.94 -3.65
N SER A 261 0.00 -7.12 -4.08
CA SER A 261 1.44 -7.46 -4.02
C SER A 261 1.93 -7.69 -2.60
N ARG A 262 1.53 -6.86 -1.64
CA ARG A 262 1.87 -7.04 -0.21
C ARG A 262 1.37 -8.38 0.31
N ALA A 263 0.12 -8.70 -0.01
CA ALA A 263 -0.50 -9.95 0.38
C ALA A 263 0.22 -11.16 -0.22
N CYS A 264 0.63 -11.07 -1.49
CA CYS A 264 1.45 -12.10 -2.14
C CYS A 264 2.80 -12.26 -1.42
N GLY A 265 3.50 -11.17 -1.11
CA GLY A 265 4.78 -11.21 -0.40
C GLY A 265 4.70 -11.91 0.97
N ILE A 266 3.73 -11.52 1.80
CA ILE A 266 3.50 -12.17 3.10
C ILE A 266 3.16 -13.65 2.91
N ALA A 267 2.28 -13.99 1.95
CA ALA A 267 1.87 -15.37 1.71
C ALA A 267 3.06 -16.24 1.24
N ILE A 268 3.94 -15.70 0.38
CA ILE A 268 5.19 -16.36 -0.04
C ILE A 268 6.07 -16.63 1.19
N ARG A 269 6.29 -15.64 2.05
CA ARG A 269 7.15 -15.80 3.24
C ARG A 269 6.57 -16.81 4.23
N ALA A 270 5.27 -16.76 4.48
CA ALA A 270 4.57 -17.72 5.33
C ALA A 270 4.68 -19.15 4.78
N PHE A 271 4.54 -19.33 3.46
CA PHE A 271 4.74 -20.62 2.81
C PHE A 271 6.18 -21.13 2.92
N GLU A 272 7.18 -20.28 2.67
CA GLU A 272 8.61 -20.62 2.77
C GLU A 272 8.96 -21.13 4.18
N LEU A 273 8.54 -20.39 5.22
CA LEU A 273 8.76 -20.78 6.60
C LEU A 273 8.05 -22.11 6.93
N ALA A 274 6.81 -22.28 6.47
CA ALA A 274 6.04 -23.50 6.74
C ALA A 274 6.65 -24.73 6.07
N VAL A 275 7.04 -24.64 4.79
CA VAL A 275 7.62 -25.77 4.06
C VAL A 275 9.00 -26.15 4.59
N GLU A 276 9.80 -25.16 5.02
CA GLU A 276 11.08 -25.41 5.67
C GLU A 276 10.87 -26.13 7.01
N TYR A 277 10.06 -25.55 7.91
CA TYR A 277 9.81 -26.13 9.22
C TYR A 277 9.20 -27.54 9.13
N ALA A 278 8.33 -27.78 8.15
CA ALA A 278 7.70 -29.07 7.94
C ALA A 278 8.70 -30.20 7.61
N GLN A 279 9.79 -29.85 6.93
CA GLN A 279 10.85 -30.81 6.58
C GLN A 279 11.81 -31.07 7.75
N GLN A 280 11.97 -30.10 8.65
CA GLN A 280 12.89 -30.19 9.79
C GLN A 280 12.25 -30.84 11.02
N ARG A 281 11.01 -30.46 11.34
CA ARG A 281 10.31 -30.92 12.54
C ARG A 281 9.89 -32.38 12.39
N LYS A 282 10.12 -33.21 13.42
CA LYS A 282 9.71 -34.61 13.45
C LYS A 282 8.65 -34.89 14.51
N THR A 283 7.66 -35.69 14.15
CA THR A 283 6.69 -36.29 15.09
C THR A 283 6.36 -37.70 14.62
N PHE A 284 6.05 -38.61 15.55
CA PHE A 284 5.74 -40.00 15.23
C PHE A 284 6.82 -40.67 14.33
N GLY A 285 8.10 -40.37 14.58
CA GLY A 285 9.24 -41.00 13.93
C GLY A 285 9.66 -40.47 12.56
N LYS A 286 8.95 -39.49 11.97
CA LYS A 286 9.25 -38.94 10.64
C LYS A 286 9.06 -37.43 10.54
N ALA A 287 9.54 -36.79 9.46
CA ALA A 287 9.34 -35.36 9.26
C ALA A 287 7.85 -35.05 9.13
N ILE A 288 7.39 -33.89 9.64
CA ILE A 288 5.95 -33.60 9.61
C ILE A 288 5.43 -33.42 8.17
N ALA A 289 6.29 -33.04 7.22
CA ALA A 289 6.00 -33.02 5.79
C ALA A 289 5.58 -34.39 5.23
N GLU A 290 5.95 -35.50 5.88
CA GLU A 290 5.58 -36.86 5.49
C GLU A 290 4.21 -37.30 6.05
N HIS A 291 3.57 -36.48 6.88
CA HIS A 291 2.19 -36.70 7.30
C HIS A 291 1.25 -36.10 6.25
N GLN A 292 0.34 -36.90 5.71
CA GLN A 292 -0.54 -36.50 4.61
C GLN A 292 -1.30 -35.20 4.88
N ALA A 293 -1.76 -34.99 6.11
CA ALA A 293 -2.45 -33.76 6.50
C ALA A 293 -1.58 -32.49 6.34
N ILE A 294 -0.27 -32.58 6.59
CA ILE A 294 0.67 -31.47 6.40
C ILE A 294 1.03 -31.32 4.91
N ALA A 295 1.26 -32.43 4.21
CA ALA A 295 1.52 -32.40 2.77
C ALA A 295 0.38 -31.76 1.98
N PHE A 296 -0.88 -32.04 2.33
CA PHE A 296 -2.06 -31.41 1.72
C PHE A 296 -2.12 -29.91 2.02
N LYS A 297 -1.85 -29.49 3.26
CA LYS A 297 -1.76 -28.06 3.60
C LYS A 297 -0.72 -27.34 2.76
N LEU A 298 0.48 -27.91 2.63
CA LEU A 298 1.55 -27.32 1.81
C LEU A 298 1.13 -27.20 0.34
N ALA A 299 0.44 -28.21 -0.21
CA ALA A 299 -0.07 -28.15 -1.57
C ALA A 299 -1.13 -27.04 -1.75
N GLU A 300 -2.11 -26.96 -0.85
CA GLU A 300 -3.15 -25.92 -0.88
C GLU A 300 -2.56 -24.51 -0.70
N MET A 301 -1.62 -24.35 0.23
CA MET A 301 -0.92 -23.07 0.43
C MET A 301 -0.18 -22.64 -0.83
N ALA A 302 0.60 -23.54 -1.45
CA ALA A 302 1.33 -23.26 -2.68
C ALA A 302 0.39 -22.83 -3.82
N THR A 303 -0.74 -23.54 -4.00
CA THR A 303 -1.75 -23.20 -5.01
C THR A 303 -2.35 -21.81 -4.77
N LYS A 304 -2.65 -21.47 -3.51
CA LYS A 304 -3.19 -20.15 -3.16
C LYS A 304 -2.18 -19.03 -3.45
N VAL A 305 -0.92 -19.22 -3.08
CA VAL A 305 0.16 -18.26 -3.39
C VAL A 305 0.26 -18.02 -4.90
N GLU A 306 0.31 -19.09 -5.69
CA GLU A 306 0.42 -18.99 -7.15
C GLU A 306 -0.80 -18.28 -7.78
N ALA A 307 -2.00 -18.65 -7.35
CA ALA A 307 -3.24 -18.05 -7.86
C ALA A 307 -3.34 -16.55 -7.53
N ALA A 308 -2.95 -16.16 -6.31
CA ALA A 308 -2.91 -14.76 -5.90
C ALA A 308 -1.89 -13.95 -6.73
N HIS A 309 -0.67 -14.49 -6.89
CA HIS A 309 0.38 -13.86 -7.69
C HIS A 309 -0.06 -13.63 -9.14
N LEU A 310 -0.62 -14.66 -9.79
CA LEU A 310 -1.09 -14.55 -11.18
C LEU A 310 -2.21 -13.52 -11.34
N MET A 311 -3.13 -13.44 -10.38
CA MET A 311 -4.20 -12.42 -10.40
C MET A 311 -3.63 -11.01 -10.22
N MET A 312 -2.67 -10.83 -9.32
CA MET A 312 -1.97 -9.56 -9.12
C MET A 312 -1.23 -9.11 -10.38
N VAL A 313 -0.46 -10.02 -11.01
CA VAL A 313 0.26 -9.76 -12.27
C VAL A 313 -0.70 -9.38 -13.39
N ASN A 314 -1.84 -10.08 -13.50
CA ASN A 314 -2.87 -9.76 -14.49
C ASN A 314 -3.44 -8.34 -14.29
N ALA A 315 -3.81 -8.01 -13.05
CA ALA A 315 -4.35 -6.68 -12.73
C ALA A 315 -3.33 -5.55 -12.98
N ALA A 316 -2.05 -5.79 -12.70
CA ALA A 316 -0.97 -4.84 -12.97
C ALA A 316 -0.78 -4.60 -14.47
N ARG A 317 -0.73 -5.68 -15.27
CA ARG A 317 -0.61 -5.60 -16.74
C ARG A 317 -1.78 -4.88 -17.40
N LEU A 318 -3.00 -5.15 -16.96
CA LEU A 318 -4.19 -4.48 -17.48
C LEU A 318 -4.21 -2.99 -17.15
N LYS A 319 -3.72 -2.58 -15.98
CA LYS A 319 -3.56 -1.14 -15.70
C LYS A 319 -2.50 -0.51 -16.62
N ASP A 320 -1.38 -1.20 -16.83
CA ASP A 320 -0.29 -0.72 -17.70
C ASP A 320 -0.73 -0.60 -19.18
N SER A 321 -1.71 -1.38 -19.65
CA SER A 321 -2.24 -1.24 -21.02
C SER A 321 -3.11 0.01 -21.22
N GLY A 322 -3.49 0.70 -20.13
CA GLY A 322 -4.40 1.84 -20.16
C GLY A 322 -5.88 1.46 -20.23
N GLU A 323 -6.19 0.16 -20.20
CA GLU A 323 -7.55 -0.34 -20.12
C GLU A 323 -8.16 -0.11 -18.74
N ARG A 324 -9.49 -0.04 -18.69
CA ARG A 324 -10.22 0.02 -17.44
C ARG A 324 -10.04 -1.30 -16.69
N ASN A 325 -9.59 -1.25 -15.43
CA ASN A 325 -9.22 -2.43 -14.65
C ASN A 325 -9.79 -2.43 -13.21
N ASP A 326 -10.84 -1.65 -12.93
CA ASP A 326 -11.39 -1.49 -11.58
C ASP A 326 -11.88 -2.82 -10.98
N VAL A 327 -12.39 -3.72 -11.84
CA VAL A 327 -12.87 -5.05 -11.45
C VAL A 327 -11.69 -5.98 -11.15
N GLU A 328 -10.71 -6.05 -12.04
CA GLU A 328 -9.55 -6.94 -11.94
C GLU A 328 -8.64 -6.54 -10.78
N ALA A 329 -8.42 -5.24 -10.56
CA ALA A 329 -7.71 -4.73 -9.39
C ALA A 329 -8.45 -5.07 -8.09
N GLY A 330 -9.80 -4.97 -8.09
CA GLY A 330 -10.63 -5.37 -6.96
C GLY A 330 -10.55 -6.88 -6.69
N MET A 331 -10.60 -7.71 -7.74
CA MET A 331 -10.45 -9.16 -7.65
C MET A 331 -9.07 -9.56 -7.14
N ALA A 332 -8.00 -8.94 -7.65
CA ALA A 332 -6.63 -9.16 -7.20
C ALA A 332 -6.45 -8.84 -5.73
N LYS A 333 -6.90 -7.66 -5.28
CA LYS A 333 -6.83 -7.28 -3.87
C LYS A 333 -7.62 -8.23 -2.99
N LEU A 334 -8.84 -8.60 -3.40
CA LEU A 334 -9.69 -9.52 -2.64
C LEU A 334 -9.05 -10.90 -2.52
N ILE A 335 -8.73 -11.56 -3.63
CA ILE A 335 -8.20 -12.93 -3.58
C ILE A 335 -6.87 -13.01 -2.87
N ALA A 336 -5.97 -12.05 -3.11
CA ALA A 336 -4.64 -12.06 -2.51
C ALA A 336 -4.71 -11.84 -1.00
N SER A 337 -5.55 -10.91 -0.52
CA SER A 337 -5.69 -10.66 0.92
C SER A 337 -6.35 -11.83 1.68
N GLU A 338 -7.41 -12.42 1.14
CA GLU A 338 -8.08 -13.58 1.74
C GLU A 338 -7.14 -14.80 1.77
N TYR A 339 -6.45 -15.10 0.66
CA TYR A 339 -5.50 -16.21 0.59
C TYR A 339 -4.27 -15.97 1.46
N CYS A 340 -3.79 -14.73 1.58
CA CYS A 340 -2.72 -14.38 2.51
C CYS A 340 -3.11 -14.72 3.96
N ALA A 341 -4.33 -14.37 4.38
CA ALA A 341 -4.82 -14.71 5.71
C ALA A 341 -4.88 -16.23 5.94
N GLU A 342 -5.40 -16.99 4.96
CA GLU A 342 -5.47 -18.46 5.05
C GLU A 342 -4.09 -19.12 5.08
N VAL A 343 -3.18 -18.73 4.18
CA VAL A 343 -1.81 -19.27 4.10
C VAL A 343 -1.05 -18.98 5.38
N THR A 344 -1.16 -17.77 5.91
CA THR A 344 -0.49 -17.38 7.16
C THR A 344 -1.05 -18.17 8.35
N GLN A 345 -2.37 -18.39 8.39
CA GLN A 345 -3.00 -19.20 9.42
C GLN A 345 -2.57 -20.68 9.37
N ASP A 346 -2.38 -21.25 8.19
CA ASP A 346 -1.88 -22.60 8.05
C ASP A 346 -0.39 -22.72 8.37
N ALA A 347 0.42 -21.72 7.99
CA ALA A 347 1.81 -21.64 8.42
C ALA A 347 1.92 -21.60 9.96
N PHE A 348 1.08 -20.82 10.63
CA PHE A 348 0.94 -20.80 12.08
C PHE A 348 0.61 -22.19 12.66
N ARG A 349 -0.36 -22.90 12.08
CA ARG A 349 -0.74 -24.25 12.53
C ARG A 349 0.37 -25.28 12.31
N ILE A 350 1.10 -25.21 11.20
CA ILE A 350 2.22 -26.11 10.89
C ILE A 350 3.35 -25.96 11.92
N HIS A 351 3.61 -24.73 12.39
CA HIS A 351 4.60 -24.47 13.43
C HIS A 351 4.17 -24.93 14.84
N GLY A 352 2.87 -25.16 15.05
CA GLY A 352 2.32 -25.56 16.34
C GLY A 352 2.61 -24.52 17.42
N GLY A 353 3.03 -24.96 18.61
CA GLY A 353 3.34 -24.05 19.72
C GLY A 353 4.41 -23.00 19.40
N TYR A 354 5.37 -23.32 18.53
CA TYR A 354 6.42 -22.36 18.12
C TYR A 354 5.87 -21.23 17.25
N GLY A 355 4.76 -21.46 16.53
CA GLY A 355 4.09 -20.40 15.77
C GLY A 355 3.48 -19.31 16.65
N TYR A 356 3.31 -19.57 17.95
CA TYR A 356 2.82 -18.61 18.95
C TYR A 356 3.95 -17.87 19.70
N SER A 357 5.21 -18.27 19.49
CA SER A 357 6.37 -17.64 20.11
C SER A 357 6.84 -16.44 19.29
N LYS A 358 7.19 -15.35 19.97
CA LYS A 358 7.84 -14.16 19.39
C LYS A 358 9.25 -14.43 18.87
N GLU A 359 9.83 -15.57 19.21
CA GLU A 359 11.12 -16.02 18.67
C GLU A 359 11.02 -16.47 17.20
N TYR A 360 9.81 -16.76 16.71
CA TYR A 360 9.55 -17.16 15.33
C TYR A 360 8.81 -16.05 14.58
N GLU A 361 9.13 -15.90 13.29
CA GLU A 361 8.58 -14.84 12.44
C GLU A 361 7.07 -14.99 12.18
N ILE A 362 6.53 -16.21 12.28
CA ILE A 362 5.14 -16.52 11.91
C ILE A 362 4.12 -15.70 12.69
N GLU A 363 4.37 -15.41 13.97
CA GLU A 363 3.46 -14.59 14.78
C GLU A 363 3.32 -13.17 14.22
N ARG A 364 4.42 -12.60 13.70
CA ARG A 364 4.42 -11.29 13.06
C ARG A 364 3.57 -11.31 11.80
N LEU A 365 3.77 -12.28 10.92
CA LEU A 365 2.98 -12.42 9.70
C LEU A 365 1.48 -12.57 10.02
N MET A 366 1.14 -13.34 11.07
CA MET A 366 -0.24 -13.50 11.56
C MET A 366 -0.88 -12.19 12.03
N ARG A 367 -0.09 -11.26 12.59
CA ARG A 367 -0.55 -9.93 12.99
C ARG A 367 -0.65 -8.95 11.82
N GLU A 368 0.17 -9.12 10.79
CA GLU A 368 0.19 -8.25 9.62
C GLU A 368 -0.92 -8.60 8.61
N ALA A 369 -1.17 -9.88 8.34
CA ALA A 369 -2.12 -10.32 7.31
C ALA A 369 -3.55 -9.73 7.46
N PRO A 370 -4.15 -9.59 8.66
CA PRO A 370 -5.50 -9.03 8.81
C PRO A 370 -5.62 -7.58 8.35
N PHE A 371 -4.53 -6.79 8.36
CA PHE A 371 -4.57 -5.42 7.85
C PHE A 371 -4.97 -5.38 6.37
N LEU A 372 -4.50 -6.35 5.58
CA LEU A 372 -4.78 -6.42 4.15
C LEU A 372 -6.26 -6.69 3.83
N LEU A 373 -7.03 -7.23 4.79
CA LEU A 373 -8.48 -7.43 4.63
C LEU A 373 -9.27 -6.12 4.80
N ILE A 374 -8.72 -5.13 5.51
CA ILE A 374 -9.43 -3.89 5.89
C ILE A 374 -8.85 -2.63 5.27
N GLY A 375 -7.52 -2.55 5.12
CA GLY A 375 -6.78 -1.40 4.60
C GLY A 375 -7.04 -1.20 3.11
N GLU A 376 -7.05 0.07 2.69
CA GLU A 376 -7.22 0.49 1.28
C GLU A 376 -8.47 -0.13 0.60
N GLY A 377 -9.55 -0.22 1.37
CA GLY A 377 -10.84 -0.77 0.95
C GLY A 377 -11.02 -2.20 1.43
N THR A 378 -11.98 -2.40 2.33
CA THR A 378 -12.27 -3.70 2.94
C THR A 378 -12.65 -4.76 1.89
N SER A 379 -12.56 -6.05 2.24
CA SER A 379 -13.07 -7.14 1.40
C SER A 379 -14.50 -6.89 0.92
N GLU A 380 -15.37 -6.32 1.76
CA GLU A 380 -16.77 -6.01 1.42
C GLU A 380 -16.87 -4.87 0.39
N ILE A 381 -15.99 -3.86 0.49
CA ILE A 381 -15.91 -2.81 -0.51
C ILE A 381 -15.39 -3.36 -1.84
N GLN A 382 -14.41 -4.26 -1.83
CA GLN A 382 -13.97 -4.93 -3.06
C GLN A 382 -15.11 -5.73 -3.69
N LYS A 383 -15.86 -6.52 -2.91
CA LYS A 383 -17.06 -7.24 -3.39
C LYS A 383 -18.10 -6.28 -3.98
N THR A 384 -18.26 -5.09 -3.42
CA THR A 384 -19.16 -4.05 -3.95
C THR A 384 -18.67 -3.52 -5.30
N ILE A 385 -17.38 -3.23 -5.44
CA ILE A 385 -16.78 -2.77 -6.71
C ILE A 385 -16.92 -3.84 -7.79
N ILE A 386 -16.53 -5.08 -7.48
CA ILE A 386 -16.62 -6.22 -8.39
C ILE A 386 -18.07 -6.44 -8.83
N SER A 387 -19.01 -6.53 -7.88
CA SER A 387 -20.41 -6.80 -8.22
C SER A 387 -21.02 -5.69 -9.10
N ARG A 388 -20.76 -4.42 -8.79
CA ARG A 388 -21.22 -3.29 -9.62
C ARG A 388 -20.59 -3.30 -11.01
N GLY A 389 -19.31 -3.64 -11.11
CA GLY A 389 -18.62 -3.78 -12.39
C GLY A 389 -19.23 -4.86 -13.26
N LEU A 390 -19.40 -6.06 -12.70
CA LEU A 390 -19.99 -7.22 -13.39
C LEU A 390 -21.43 -6.96 -13.81
N LEU A 391 -22.28 -6.40 -12.93
CA LEU A 391 -23.68 -6.13 -13.27
C LEU A 391 -23.84 -5.07 -14.38
N ARG A 392 -22.87 -4.15 -14.50
CA ARG A 392 -22.84 -3.16 -15.58
C ARG A 392 -22.46 -3.81 -16.91
N GLU A 393 -21.45 -4.67 -16.91
CA GLU A 393 -20.92 -5.33 -18.11
C GLU A 393 -21.86 -6.42 -18.64
N TYR A 394 -22.39 -7.24 -17.74
CA TYR A 394 -23.31 -8.33 -18.04
C TYR A 394 -24.79 -7.91 -17.89
N LYS A 395 -25.09 -6.62 -18.09
CA LYS A 395 -26.46 -6.10 -17.94
C LYS A 395 -27.40 -6.87 -18.87
N SER A 396 -28.47 -7.42 -18.28
CA SER A 396 -29.51 -8.12 -19.04
C SER A 396 -30.11 -7.20 -20.10
N LYS A 397 -30.36 -7.75 -21.29
CA LYS A 397 -30.99 -7.06 -22.42
C LYS A 397 -32.53 -7.11 -22.37
N ASN A 398 -33.10 -7.70 -21.32
CA ASN A 398 -34.54 -7.89 -21.15
C ASN A 398 -35.26 -6.63 -20.68
#